data_AF-A0A4Y2UYE3-F1
#
_entry.id   AF-A0A4Y2UYE3-F1
#
_cell.length_a   1.000
_cell.length_b   1.000
_cell.length_c   1.000
_cell.angle_alpha   90.00
_cell.angle_beta   90.00
_cell.angle_gamma   90.00
#
_symmetry.space_group_name_H-M   'P 1'
#
loop_
_entity.id
_entity.type
_entity.pdbx_description
1 polymer ?
#
loop_
_entity_poly.entity_id
_entity_poly.type
_entity_poly.pdbx_seq_one_letter_code
_entity_poly.pdbx_strand_id
1 'polypeptide(L)'
;MNIVLQDQIPVCQRARRLSFPEKQKVNEQITDWLNQGIIRESCSDYCSPLVLCKKKEGNLRLCIDNRKLNTKTVKDRYPLPLIEEVLDQLYSGKFFSTIDLKNGFFHVEMEENSKKFTSFVTPDGQYEFNKVPFGLCNSPGIFQRFINHVFRDLLKEGIVIIYMDDIIISSIDERDGLKRLSRVLQTASEYGLELNLKKCNFLKSKIEFLGYIIENGKISPSLDKTVAVQNFPKPKSVKQKHGKGEGFLNPIPKDNVPLNTNHIDFVGSLPSTNKRYRHIFTVVDAFTKFTWFDPFKSPSAQEAIDKLKLQQTIFGNPSRIITDTGSAFTAKEFETYCSEEGIQHLKITTGIPRGNGQIERMHRILIPVLSQLSHDNPTKWFKHVPTVQRVINSSTSRSTKYTPFELMMGTKMKNKEDIMVNVVLHEEYLNHLMHERDERC
;
A
#
# COMPACT_ATOMS: atom_id res chain seq x y z
N MET A 1 -11.32 15.63 15.88
CA MET A 1 -11.10 15.28 14.46
C MET A 1 -12.26 15.80 13.65
N ASN A 2 -11.97 16.63 12.66
CA ASN A 2 -12.94 17.07 11.66
C ASN A 2 -13.00 16.07 10.50
N ILE A 3 -14.19 15.71 10.04
CA ILE A 3 -14.42 14.90 8.84
C ILE A 3 -15.04 15.81 7.78
N VAL A 4 -14.33 15.95 6.65
CA VAL A 4 -14.83 16.64 5.47
C VAL A 4 -15.19 15.60 4.42
N LEU A 5 -16.41 15.65 3.90
CA LEU A 5 -16.90 14.75 2.85
C LEU A 5 -16.98 15.49 1.51
N GLN A 6 -16.79 14.75 0.41
CA GLN A 6 -16.95 15.24 -0.96
C GLN A 6 -18.41 15.54 -1.30
N ASP A 7 -19.35 14.80 -0.69
CA ASP A 7 -20.78 14.97 -0.84
C ASP A 7 -21.49 14.71 0.50
N GLN A 8 -22.72 15.24 0.63
CA GLN A 8 -23.56 15.06 1.81
C GLN A 8 -24.58 13.91 1.64
N ILE A 9 -24.38 13.01 0.68
CA ILE A 9 -25.29 11.87 0.46
C ILE A 9 -24.99 10.81 1.54
N PRO A 10 -25.96 10.48 2.41
CA PRO A 10 -25.69 9.60 3.54
C PRO A 10 -25.29 8.18 3.14
N VAL A 11 -24.42 7.59 3.95
CA VAL A 11 -24.05 6.17 3.83
C VAL A 11 -24.99 5.38 4.73
N CYS A 12 -25.98 4.69 4.17
CA CYS A 12 -26.90 3.87 4.96
C CYS A 12 -26.68 2.38 4.67
N GLN A 13 -26.24 1.63 5.68
CA GLN A 13 -26.06 0.18 5.59
C GLN A 13 -26.82 -0.53 6.70
N ARG A 14 -27.37 -1.70 6.39
CA ARG A 14 -28.11 -2.51 7.37
C ARG A 14 -27.15 -3.22 8.33
N ALA A 15 -27.60 -3.41 9.57
CA ALA A 15 -26.93 -4.26 10.55
C ALA A 15 -26.68 -5.66 10.00
N ARG A 16 -25.50 -6.20 10.29
CA ARG A 16 -25.19 -7.60 9.96
C ARG A 16 -25.90 -8.52 10.94
N ARG A 17 -26.31 -9.69 10.44
CA ARG A 17 -26.83 -10.76 11.31
C ARG A 17 -25.69 -11.31 12.15
N LEU A 18 -25.95 -11.42 13.45
CA LEU A 18 -25.03 -11.95 14.44
C LEU A 18 -25.69 -13.16 15.12
N SER A 19 -24.91 -14.18 15.44
CA SER A 19 -25.35 -15.29 16.29
C SER A 19 -25.58 -14.80 17.73
N PHE A 20 -26.32 -15.57 18.53
CA PHE A 20 -26.62 -15.20 19.91
C PHE A 20 -25.35 -14.91 20.76
N PRO A 21 -24.29 -15.74 20.74
CA PRO A 21 -23.07 -15.45 21.49
C PRO A 21 -22.32 -14.21 20.97
N GLU A 22 -22.37 -13.95 19.67
CA GLU A 22 -21.77 -12.75 19.07
C GLU A 22 -22.51 -11.48 19.49
N LYS A 23 -23.85 -11.52 19.54
CA LYS A 23 -24.66 -10.41 20.02
C LYS A 23 -24.33 -10.05 21.47
N GLN A 24 -24.24 -11.05 22.34
CA GLN A 24 -23.90 -10.81 23.74
C GLN A 24 -22.56 -10.08 23.89
N LYS A 25 -21.52 -10.56 23.20
CA LYS A 25 -20.19 -9.91 23.18
C LYS A 25 -20.23 -8.50 22.60
N VAL A 26 -21.04 -8.27 21.56
CA VAL A 26 -21.22 -6.91 21.01
C VAL A 26 -21.85 -6.01 22.06
N ASN A 27 -22.92 -6.44 22.70
CA ASN A 27 -23.64 -5.64 23.68
C ASN A 27 -22.79 -5.33 24.93
N GLU A 28 -21.99 -6.28 25.40
CA GLU A 28 -21.00 -6.07 26.47
C GLU A 28 -20.00 -4.96 26.09
N GLN A 29 -19.43 -5.02 24.88
CA GLN A 29 -18.46 -4.02 24.43
C GLN A 29 -19.09 -2.64 24.15
N ILE A 30 -20.33 -2.60 23.65
CA ILE A 30 -21.09 -1.36 23.45
C ILE A 30 -21.39 -0.70 24.80
N THR A 31 -21.80 -1.48 25.79
CA THR A 31 -22.03 -0.99 27.16
C THR A 31 -20.75 -0.41 27.76
N ASP A 32 -19.63 -1.10 27.59
CA ASP A 32 -18.31 -0.62 28.02
C ASP A 32 -17.92 0.70 27.33
N TRP A 33 -18.11 0.81 26.01
CA TRP A 33 -17.84 2.05 25.27
C TRP A 33 -18.78 3.21 25.65
N LEU A 34 -20.04 2.94 25.97
CA LEU A 34 -20.99 3.93 26.47
C LEU A 34 -20.55 4.44 27.85
N ASN A 35 -20.22 3.54 28.77
CA ASN A 35 -19.77 3.88 30.13
C ASN A 35 -18.46 4.67 30.12
N GLN A 36 -17.55 4.38 29.19
CA GLN A 36 -16.30 5.12 29.01
C GLN A 36 -16.49 6.44 28.22
N GLY A 37 -17.69 6.74 27.74
CA GLY A 37 -17.98 7.92 26.92
C GLY A 37 -17.33 7.90 25.53
N ILE A 38 -16.83 6.74 25.07
CA ILE A 38 -16.21 6.56 23.74
C ILE A 38 -17.27 6.72 22.63
N ILE A 39 -18.48 6.23 22.88
CA ILE A 39 -19.64 6.34 21.99
C ILE A 39 -20.84 6.95 22.72
N ARG A 40 -21.86 7.32 21.94
CA ARG A 40 -23.20 7.71 22.40
C ARG A 40 -24.27 7.18 21.46
N GLU A 41 -25.53 7.19 21.88
CA GLU A 41 -26.66 6.91 20.99
C GLU A 41 -26.69 7.90 19.82
N SER A 42 -27.10 7.42 18.64
CA SER A 42 -27.12 8.22 17.42
C SER A 42 -28.48 8.18 16.74
N CYS A 43 -28.90 9.34 16.24
CA CYS A 43 -30.04 9.50 15.34
C CYS A 43 -29.57 9.96 13.95
N SER A 44 -28.30 9.67 13.60
CA SER A 44 -27.68 10.10 12.35
C SER A 44 -28.32 9.45 11.14
N ASP A 45 -28.37 10.20 10.04
CA ASP A 45 -28.70 9.71 8.70
C ASP A 45 -27.57 8.87 8.09
N TYR A 46 -26.36 8.91 8.65
CA TYR A 46 -25.25 8.01 8.30
C TYR A 46 -25.28 6.76 9.19
N CYS A 47 -24.83 5.65 8.63
CA CYS A 47 -24.95 4.34 9.26
C CYS A 47 -24.03 3.30 8.60
N SER A 48 -22.87 3.06 9.22
CA SER A 48 -21.93 1.98 8.85
C SER A 48 -22.25 0.67 9.60
N PRO A 49 -22.07 -0.51 9.00
CA PRO A 49 -22.39 -1.76 9.69
C PRO A 49 -21.22 -2.23 10.57
N LEU A 50 -21.54 -2.77 11.74
CA LEU A 50 -20.58 -3.46 12.60
C LEU A 50 -20.13 -4.80 11.99
N VAL A 51 -18.85 -5.13 12.16
CA VAL A 51 -18.19 -6.37 11.74
C VAL A 51 -17.39 -6.95 12.89
N LEU A 52 -17.41 -8.28 13.04
CA LEU A 52 -16.60 -9.00 14.02
C LEU A 52 -15.38 -9.64 13.33
N CYS A 53 -14.20 -9.35 13.85
CA CYS A 53 -12.93 -9.90 13.39
C CYS A 53 -12.35 -10.83 14.47
N LYS A 54 -11.81 -11.99 14.09
CA LYS A 54 -11.13 -12.90 15.04
C LYS A 54 -9.70 -12.44 15.27
N LYS A 55 -9.28 -12.30 16.54
CA LYS A 55 -7.87 -12.14 16.94
C LYS A 55 -7.15 -13.50 16.87
N LYS A 56 -5.80 -13.45 16.85
CA LYS A 56 -4.93 -14.65 16.91
C LYS A 56 -5.27 -15.58 18.08
N GLU A 57 -5.73 -15.02 19.21
CA GLU A 57 -6.11 -15.75 20.43
C GLU A 57 -7.57 -16.23 20.46
N GLY A 58 -8.31 -16.16 19.34
CA GLY A 58 -9.72 -16.58 19.26
C GLY A 58 -10.75 -15.57 19.79
N ASN A 59 -10.31 -14.51 20.47
CA ASN A 59 -11.17 -13.41 20.91
C ASN A 59 -11.71 -12.59 19.72
N LEU A 60 -12.95 -12.13 19.80
CA LEU A 60 -13.58 -11.29 18.77
C LEU A 60 -13.23 -9.81 19.00
N ARG A 61 -12.98 -9.08 17.91
CA ARG A 61 -12.79 -7.63 17.88
C ARG A 61 -13.95 -7.01 17.12
N LEU A 62 -14.60 -6.03 17.74
CA LEU A 62 -15.58 -5.19 17.06
C LEU A 62 -14.86 -4.19 16.15
N CYS A 63 -15.27 -4.14 14.90
CA CYS A 63 -14.79 -3.23 13.87
C CYS A 63 -15.98 -2.59 13.16
N ILE A 64 -15.84 -1.33 12.73
CA ILE A 64 -16.87 -0.66 11.93
C ILE A 64 -16.42 -0.63 10.47
N ASP A 65 -17.29 -1.07 9.58
CA ASP A 65 -17.01 -1.12 8.14
C ASP A 65 -17.22 0.26 7.49
N ASN A 66 -16.24 1.15 7.71
CA ASN A 66 -16.25 2.52 7.21
C ASN A 66 -15.78 2.65 5.75
N ARG A 67 -15.69 1.56 4.98
CA ARG A 67 -15.15 1.61 3.61
C ARG A 67 -15.90 2.58 2.70
N LYS A 68 -17.25 2.59 2.76
CA LYS A 68 -18.08 3.51 1.97
C LYS A 68 -17.98 4.96 2.43
N LEU A 69 -17.77 5.17 3.72
CA LEU A 69 -17.53 6.52 4.25
C LEU A 69 -16.17 7.03 3.78
N ASN A 70 -15.13 6.21 3.92
CA ASN A 70 -13.75 6.53 3.54
C ASN A 70 -13.60 6.88 2.04
N THR A 71 -14.41 6.31 1.15
CA THR A 71 -14.38 6.67 -0.28
C THR A 71 -14.82 8.11 -0.55
N LYS A 72 -15.64 8.69 0.34
CA LYS A 72 -16.16 10.06 0.23
C LYS A 72 -15.42 11.06 1.11
N THR A 73 -14.67 10.58 2.10
CA THR A 73 -13.88 11.43 2.99
C THR A 73 -12.71 12.07 2.24
N VAL A 74 -12.58 13.39 2.35
CA VAL A 74 -11.40 14.11 1.87
C VAL A 74 -10.19 13.66 2.69
N LYS A 75 -9.19 13.08 2.01
CA LYS A 75 -8.04 12.46 2.68
C LYS A 75 -7.09 13.52 3.25
N ASP A 76 -6.74 13.40 4.53
CA ASP A 76 -5.68 14.18 5.17
C ASP A 76 -4.32 13.62 4.75
N ARG A 77 -3.44 14.49 4.25
CA ARG A 77 -2.11 14.13 3.76
C ARG A 77 -1.04 14.43 4.81
N TYR A 78 -1.28 14.02 6.06
CA TYR A 78 -0.30 14.22 7.12
C TYR A 78 0.96 13.36 6.85
N PRO A 79 2.17 13.95 6.88
CA PRO A 79 3.39 13.21 6.62
C PRO A 79 3.66 12.23 7.77
N LEU A 80 3.70 10.94 7.45
CA LEU A 80 4.16 9.91 8.39
C LEU A 80 5.67 9.69 8.17
N PRO A 81 6.46 9.51 9.23
CA PRO A 81 7.88 9.26 9.11
C PRO A 81 8.15 7.98 8.32
N LEU A 82 9.24 7.96 7.55
CA LEU A 82 9.63 6.77 6.79
C LEU A 82 10.16 5.72 7.76
N ILE A 83 9.75 4.47 7.57
CA ILE A 83 10.18 3.35 8.42
C ILE A 83 11.72 3.25 8.45
N GLU A 84 12.38 3.48 7.32
CA GLU A 84 13.85 3.45 7.23
C GLU A 84 14.49 4.52 8.12
N GLU A 85 13.98 5.75 8.13
CA GLU A 85 14.49 6.83 8.99
C GLU A 85 14.31 6.51 10.48
N VAL A 86 13.16 5.91 10.83
CA VAL A 86 12.86 5.46 12.20
C VAL A 86 13.81 4.34 12.61
N LEU A 87 14.10 3.39 11.71
CA LEU A 87 15.02 2.28 11.96
C LEU A 87 16.48 2.75 12.09
N ASP A 88 16.91 3.73 11.29
CA ASP A 88 18.25 4.30 11.35
C ASP A 88 18.51 5.00 12.70
N GLN A 89 17.51 5.68 13.26
CA GLN A 89 17.61 6.27 14.59
C GLN A 89 17.80 5.20 15.68
N LEU A 90 17.09 4.07 15.56
CA LEU A 90 17.17 2.96 16.50
C LEU A 90 18.50 2.20 16.42
N TYR A 91 19.21 2.26 15.28
CA TYR A 91 20.49 1.60 15.09
C TYR A 91 21.57 2.06 16.10
N SER A 92 21.50 3.34 16.51
CA SER A 92 22.45 3.94 17.44
C SER A 92 22.27 3.50 18.90
N GLY A 93 21.15 2.86 19.23
CA GLY A 93 20.78 2.46 20.59
C GLY A 93 21.32 1.10 21.04
N LYS A 94 21.56 0.98 22.34
CA LYS A 94 21.82 -0.32 23.01
C LYS A 94 20.64 -0.81 23.84
N PHE A 95 19.91 0.10 24.48
CA PHE A 95 18.74 -0.21 25.29
C PHE A 95 17.52 0.49 24.73
N PHE A 96 16.38 -0.18 24.82
CA PHE A 96 15.14 0.25 24.23
C PHE A 96 13.99 0.10 25.21
N SER A 97 13.11 1.11 25.24
CA SER A 97 11.81 1.00 25.90
C SER A 97 10.71 1.28 24.89
N THR A 98 9.69 0.43 24.86
CA THR A 98 8.51 0.57 24.00
C THR A 98 7.29 0.83 24.86
N ILE A 99 6.57 1.92 24.59
CA ILE A 99 5.36 2.32 25.29
C ILE A 99 4.16 2.04 24.37
N ASP A 100 3.22 1.24 24.86
CA ASP A 100 1.92 0.96 24.20
C ASP A 100 0.84 1.80 24.89
N LEU A 101 0.14 2.62 24.11
CA LEU A 101 -0.96 3.44 24.61
C LEU A 101 -2.24 2.60 24.74
N LYS A 102 -2.87 2.65 25.91
CA LYS A 102 -4.18 2.04 26.13
C LYS A 102 -5.22 2.80 25.30
N ASN A 103 -6.18 2.11 24.70
CA ASN A 103 -7.25 2.73 23.93
C ASN A 103 -6.82 3.55 22.69
N GLY A 104 -5.52 3.58 22.31
CA GLY A 104 -4.99 4.10 21.04
C GLY A 104 -5.62 5.43 20.60
N PHE A 105 -6.29 5.40 19.44
CA PHE A 105 -6.97 6.57 18.85
C PHE A 105 -8.03 7.23 19.73
N PHE A 106 -8.57 6.54 20.75
CA PHE A 106 -9.61 7.11 21.61
C PHE A 106 -9.12 8.21 22.56
N HIS A 107 -7.83 8.52 22.58
CA HIS A 107 -7.31 9.72 23.22
C HIS A 107 -7.73 11.01 22.49
N VAL A 108 -8.06 10.92 21.20
CA VAL A 108 -8.41 12.09 20.39
C VAL A 108 -9.92 12.23 20.31
N GLU A 109 -10.43 13.44 20.60
CA GLU A 109 -11.85 13.77 20.48
C GLU A 109 -12.28 13.89 19.02
N MET A 110 -13.51 13.48 18.71
CA MET A 110 -14.21 13.83 17.49
C MET A 110 -14.78 15.24 17.59
N GLU A 111 -14.73 16.00 16.51
CA GLU A 111 -15.45 17.27 16.45
C GLU A 111 -16.96 17.01 16.41
N GLU A 112 -17.74 17.80 17.16
CA GLU A 112 -19.17 17.56 17.38
C GLU A 112 -19.95 17.37 16.07
N ASN A 113 -19.73 18.26 15.09
CA ASN A 113 -20.39 18.21 13.77
C ASN A 113 -19.97 17.00 12.92
N SER A 114 -18.85 16.36 13.26
CA SER A 114 -18.31 15.19 12.56
C SER A 114 -18.73 13.86 13.18
N LYS A 115 -19.22 13.85 14.42
CA LYS A 115 -19.62 12.62 15.13
C LYS A 115 -20.67 11.84 14.36
N LYS A 116 -21.66 12.53 13.79
CA LYS A 116 -22.74 11.92 12.99
C LYS A 116 -22.24 11.03 11.86
N PHE A 117 -21.11 11.35 11.23
CA PHE A 117 -20.56 10.57 10.12
C PHE A 117 -19.99 9.22 10.58
N THR A 118 -19.60 9.12 11.85
CA THR A 118 -19.05 7.90 12.44
C THR A 118 -20.14 6.93 12.94
N SER A 119 -21.41 7.30 12.73
CA SER A 119 -22.56 6.51 13.14
C SER A 119 -22.51 5.09 12.56
N PHE A 120 -22.81 4.12 13.40
CA PHE A 120 -22.80 2.70 13.07
C PHE A 120 -23.98 1.98 13.72
N VAL A 121 -24.34 0.84 13.13
CA VAL A 121 -25.51 0.06 13.54
C VAL A 121 -25.14 -1.34 14.00
N THR A 122 -25.79 -1.75 15.09
CA THR A 122 -25.83 -3.11 15.61
C THR A 122 -27.26 -3.66 15.47
N PRO A 123 -27.50 -4.97 15.69
CA PRO A 123 -28.85 -5.50 15.68
C PRO A 123 -29.81 -4.84 16.70
N ASP A 124 -29.26 -4.25 17.76
CA ASP A 124 -30.03 -3.79 18.92
C ASP A 124 -30.00 -2.25 19.08
N GLY A 125 -29.29 -1.51 18.21
CA GLY A 125 -29.25 -0.05 18.27
C GLY A 125 -28.32 0.63 17.27
N GLN A 126 -28.31 1.96 17.32
CA GLN A 126 -27.45 2.83 16.51
C GLN A 126 -26.67 3.78 17.40
N TYR A 127 -25.37 3.90 17.14
CA TYR A 127 -24.43 4.64 17.99
C TYR A 127 -23.43 5.40 17.14
N GLU A 128 -22.82 6.44 17.70
CA GLU A 128 -21.76 7.22 17.05
C GLU A 128 -20.62 7.49 18.02
N PHE A 129 -19.43 7.78 17.50
CA PHE A 129 -18.24 7.95 18.31
C PHE A 129 -18.05 9.39 18.78
N ASN A 130 -17.76 9.55 20.07
CA ASN A 130 -17.24 10.79 20.64
C ASN A 130 -15.72 10.90 20.46
N LYS A 131 -15.01 9.77 20.39
CA LYS A 131 -13.55 9.70 20.22
C LYS A 131 -13.18 9.16 18.85
N VAL A 132 -11.98 9.44 18.34
CA VAL A 132 -11.56 9.01 16.99
C VAL A 132 -11.56 7.47 16.90
N PRO A 133 -12.41 6.86 16.06
CA PRO A 133 -12.47 5.41 15.96
C PRO A 133 -11.40 4.85 15.01
N PHE A 134 -11.11 3.56 15.19
CA PHE A 134 -10.37 2.78 14.21
C PHE A 134 -11.17 2.63 12.90
N GLY A 135 -10.45 2.56 11.78
CA GLY A 135 -11.02 2.26 10.46
C GLY A 135 -11.44 3.47 9.63
N LEU A 136 -11.35 4.70 10.14
CA LEU A 136 -11.43 5.89 9.28
C LEU A 136 -10.07 6.15 8.61
N CYS A 137 -10.09 6.57 7.35
CA CYS A 137 -8.87 6.79 6.57
C CYS A 137 -7.93 7.85 7.17
N ASN A 138 -8.48 8.87 7.84
CA ASN A 138 -7.71 9.95 8.41
C ASN A 138 -7.32 9.73 9.89
N SER A 139 -7.85 8.71 10.57
CA SER A 139 -7.55 8.46 11.99
C SER A 139 -6.05 8.34 12.28
N PRO A 140 -5.25 7.58 11.50
CA PRO A 140 -3.81 7.45 11.77
C PRO A 140 -3.05 8.77 11.65
N GLY A 141 -3.36 9.60 10.64
CA GLY A 141 -2.70 10.89 10.44
C GLY A 141 -3.03 11.89 11.55
N ILE A 142 -4.30 11.93 11.98
CA ILE A 142 -4.74 12.77 13.09
C ILE A 142 -4.10 12.32 14.41
N PHE A 143 -4.06 11.02 14.67
CA PHE A 143 -3.44 10.51 15.88
C PHE A 143 -1.94 10.77 15.93
N GLN A 144 -1.22 10.54 14.82
CA GLN A 144 0.20 10.88 14.72
C GLN A 144 0.43 12.37 15.01
N ARG A 145 -0.42 13.26 14.47
CA ARG A 145 -0.33 14.71 14.73
C ARG A 145 -0.51 15.03 16.21
N PHE A 146 -1.46 14.36 16.88
CA PHE A 146 -1.70 14.52 18.31
C PHE A 146 -0.49 14.06 19.13
N ILE A 147 0.00 12.84 18.91
CA ILE A 147 1.15 12.30 19.66
C ILE A 147 2.42 13.11 19.40
N ASN A 148 2.64 13.56 18.16
CA ASN A 148 3.77 14.45 17.83
C ASN A 148 3.68 15.78 18.58
N HIS A 149 2.47 16.29 18.82
CA HIS A 149 2.29 17.52 19.60
C HIS A 149 2.58 17.31 21.09
N VAL A 150 2.13 16.19 21.66
CA VAL A 150 2.38 15.81 23.05
C VAL A 150 3.88 15.74 23.33
N PHE A 151 4.63 15.05 22.46
CA PHE A 151 6.06 14.81 22.64
C PHE A 151 6.97 15.73 21.82
N ARG A 152 6.46 16.87 21.34
CA ARG A 152 7.16 17.77 20.40
C ARG A 152 8.59 18.14 20.83
N ASP A 153 8.80 18.37 22.12
CA ASP A 153 10.09 18.82 22.66
C ASP A 153 11.05 17.63 22.76
N LEU A 154 10.56 16.46 23.19
CA LEU A 154 11.33 15.22 23.23
C LEU A 154 11.68 14.69 21.83
N LEU A 155 10.82 14.92 20.84
CA LEU A 155 11.08 14.59 19.43
C LEU A 155 12.25 15.43 18.88
N LYS A 156 12.26 16.74 19.16
CA LYS A 156 13.35 17.64 18.73
C LYS A 156 14.70 17.27 19.38
N GLU A 157 14.66 16.80 20.61
CA GLU A 157 15.85 16.32 21.34
C GLU A 157 16.29 14.91 20.91
N GLY A 158 15.53 14.21 20.06
CA GLY A 158 15.83 12.84 19.66
C GLY A 158 15.70 11.80 20.79
N ILE A 159 14.92 12.12 21.83
CA ILE A 159 14.72 11.24 22.99
C ILE A 159 13.71 10.14 22.69
N VAL A 160 12.68 10.49 21.92
CA VAL A 160 11.56 9.62 21.60
C VAL A 160 11.43 9.51 20.09
N ILE A 161 11.11 8.31 19.65
CA ILE A 161 10.88 7.95 18.26
C ILE A 161 9.45 7.44 18.20
N ILE A 162 8.63 8.04 17.35
CA ILE A 162 7.19 7.80 17.35
C ILE A 162 6.78 7.34 15.96
N TYR A 163 6.12 6.19 15.90
CA TYR A 163 5.50 5.67 14.70
C TYR A 163 4.10 5.17 15.01
N MET A 164 3.08 5.92 14.59
CA MET A 164 1.68 5.68 14.90
C MET A 164 1.45 5.50 16.42
N ASP A 165 1.09 4.29 16.84
CA ASP A 165 0.77 3.93 18.22
C ASP A 165 2.01 3.50 19.01
N ASP A 166 3.15 3.25 18.33
CA ASP A 166 4.39 2.79 18.94
C ASP A 166 5.29 3.97 19.32
N ILE A 167 5.49 4.14 20.63
CA ILE A 167 6.41 5.13 21.19
C ILE A 167 7.66 4.39 21.66
N ILE A 168 8.80 4.71 21.06
CA ILE A 168 10.07 4.05 21.34
C ILE A 168 11.06 5.04 21.92
N ILE A 169 11.79 4.58 22.91
CA ILE A 169 12.86 5.32 23.57
C ILE A 169 14.11 4.50 23.39
N SER A 170 15.12 5.10 22.79
CA SER A 170 16.43 4.47 22.59
C SER A 170 17.46 5.14 23.50
N SER A 171 18.39 4.37 24.05
CA SER A 171 19.51 4.89 24.86
C SER A 171 20.79 4.09 24.64
N ILE A 172 21.93 4.72 24.92
CA ILE A 172 23.26 4.10 24.79
C ILE A 172 23.64 3.28 26.03
N ASP A 173 23.04 3.57 27.18
CA ASP A 173 23.21 2.87 28.44
C ASP A 173 21.91 2.91 29.28
N GLU A 174 21.88 2.14 30.38
CA GLU A 174 20.71 2.03 31.26
C GLU A 174 20.39 3.32 32.03
N ARG A 175 21.40 4.09 32.45
CA ARG A 175 21.19 5.33 33.23
C ARG A 175 20.58 6.41 32.35
N ASP A 176 21.11 6.57 31.14
CA ASP A 176 20.53 7.43 30.11
C ASP A 176 19.11 6.95 29.75
N GLY A 177 18.90 5.64 29.62
CA GLY A 177 17.59 5.04 29.38
C GLY A 177 16.55 5.40 30.45
N LEU A 178 16.90 5.27 31.73
CA LEU A 178 16.03 5.64 32.85
C LEU A 178 15.68 7.13 32.83
N LYS A 179 16.66 7.99 32.57
CA LYS A 179 16.46 9.44 32.50
C LYS A 179 15.50 9.81 31.35
N ARG A 180 15.70 9.23 30.16
CA ARG A 180 14.83 9.43 29.00
C ARG A 180 13.42 8.92 29.25
N LEU A 181 13.31 7.70 29.79
CA LEU A 181 12.03 7.09 30.13
C LEU A 181 11.25 7.92 31.14
N SER A 182 11.89 8.41 32.20
CA SER A 182 11.25 9.28 33.20
C SER A 182 10.65 10.53 32.56
N ARG A 183 11.38 11.21 31.66
CA ARG A 183 10.87 12.40 30.95
C ARG A 183 9.67 12.07 30.04
N VAL A 184 9.72 10.94 29.35
CA VAL A 184 8.62 10.51 28.47
C VAL A 184 7.38 10.16 29.30
N LEU A 185 7.52 9.42 30.40
CA LEU A 185 6.40 9.08 31.28
C LEU A 185 5.80 10.32 31.96
N GLN A 186 6.64 11.27 32.36
CA GLN A 186 6.19 12.55 32.90
C GLN A 186 5.36 13.32 31.85
N THR A 187 5.87 13.46 30.63
CA THR A 187 5.16 14.12 29.53
C THR A 187 3.84 13.39 29.22
N ALA A 188 3.85 12.06 29.19
CA ALA A 188 2.63 11.28 28.97
C ALA A 188 1.58 11.54 30.06
N SER A 189 2.00 11.59 31.33
CA SER A 189 1.12 11.88 32.46
C SER A 189 0.55 13.31 32.41
N GLU A 190 1.35 14.29 32.03
CA GLU A 190 0.93 15.70 31.92
C GLU A 190 -0.19 15.89 30.88
N TYR A 191 -0.15 15.13 29.79
CA TYR A 191 -1.17 15.15 28.74
C TYR A 191 -2.29 14.10 28.93
N GLY A 192 -2.28 13.38 30.06
CA GLY A 192 -3.32 12.40 30.39
C GLY A 192 -3.33 11.16 29.48
N LEU A 193 -2.18 10.76 28.94
CA LEU A 193 -2.07 9.53 28.15
C LEU A 193 -2.12 8.31 29.07
N GLU A 194 -3.01 7.36 28.76
CA GLU A 194 -3.09 6.09 29.46
C GLU A 194 -2.20 5.03 28.79
N LEU A 195 -1.44 4.30 29.60
CA LEU A 195 -0.51 3.27 29.11
C LEU A 195 -1.05 1.87 29.38
N ASN A 196 -0.80 0.96 28.44
CA ASN A 196 -1.00 -0.46 28.65
C ASN A 196 0.28 -1.10 29.18
N LEU A 197 0.46 -1.06 30.50
CA LEU A 197 1.68 -1.54 31.16
C LEU A 197 2.04 -2.99 30.82
N LYS A 198 1.05 -3.85 30.52
CA LYS A 198 1.28 -5.26 30.14
C LYS A 198 1.97 -5.42 28.79
N LYS A 199 1.81 -4.45 27.89
CA LYS A 199 2.41 -4.45 26.56
C LYS A 199 3.64 -3.55 26.47
N CYS A 200 3.86 -2.69 27.46
CA CYS A 200 5.06 -1.87 27.51
C CYS A 200 6.28 -2.75 27.82
N ASN A 201 7.42 -2.41 27.22
CA ASN A 201 8.71 -3.02 27.53
C ASN A 201 9.66 -1.91 27.97
N PHE A 202 10.41 -2.12 29.05
CA PHE A 202 11.34 -1.12 29.57
C PHE A 202 12.77 -1.68 29.58
N LEU A 203 13.71 -0.83 29.11
CA LEU A 203 15.16 -1.07 29.13
C LEU A 203 15.59 -2.45 28.62
N LYS A 204 14.97 -2.92 27.54
CA LYS A 204 15.36 -4.16 26.89
C LYS A 204 16.52 -3.91 25.93
N SER A 205 17.50 -4.82 25.92
CA SER A 205 18.56 -4.84 24.91
C SER A 205 18.06 -5.29 23.53
N LYS A 206 16.86 -5.86 23.49
CA LYS A 206 16.21 -6.41 22.31
C LYS A 206 14.74 -6.04 22.28
N ILE A 207 14.29 -5.50 21.15
CA ILE A 207 12.87 -5.21 20.91
C ILE A 207 12.43 -5.73 19.55
N GLU A 208 11.14 -6.01 19.41
CA GLU A 208 10.49 -6.19 18.12
C GLU A 208 9.73 -4.92 17.76
N PHE A 209 10.00 -4.37 16.59
CA PHE A 209 9.38 -3.15 16.09
C PHE A 209 9.14 -3.26 14.58
N LEU A 210 7.90 -3.02 14.13
CA LEU A 210 7.47 -3.16 12.73
C LEU A 210 7.85 -4.51 12.08
N GLY A 211 7.88 -5.57 12.89
CA GLY A 211 8.29 -6.92 12.49
C GLY A 211 9.78 -7.04 12.17
N TYR A 212 10.60 -6.18 12.76
CA TYR A 212 12.05 -6.30 12.84
C TYR A 212 12.46 -6.49 14.30
N ILE A 213 13.44 -7.34 14.53
CA ILE A 213 14.14 -7.47 15.79
C ILE A 213 15.35 -6.54 15.74
N ILE A 214 15.43 -5.65 16.72
CA ILE A 214 16.53 -4.70 16.91
C ILE A 214 17.29 -5.13 18.16
N GLU A 215 18.57 -5.44 18.00
CA GLU A 215 19.44 -5.95 19.07
C GLU A 215 20.90 -5.63 18.76
N ASN A 216 21.61 -4.99 19.71
CA ASN A 216 23.05 -4.72 19.62
C ASN A 216 23.52 -4.07 18.30
N GLY A 217 22.82 -3.04 17.82
CA GLY A 217 23.15 -2.39 16.54
C GLY A 217 22.96 -3.30 15.32
N LYS A 218 22.08 -4.31 15.42
CA LYS A 218 21.66 -5.14 14.30
C LYS A 218 20.14 -5.11 14.16
N ILE A 219 19.70 -5.07 12.91
CA ILE A 219 18.29 -5.14 12.54
C ILE A 219 18.10 -6.45 11.77
N SER A 220 17.18 -7.29 12.23
CA SER A 220 16.88 -8.59 11.63
C SER A 220 15.38 -8.78 11.49
N PRO A 221 14.87 -9.59 10.55
CA PRO A 221 13.43 -9.87 10.47
C PRO A 221 12.96 -10.69 11.68
N SER A 222 11.72 -10.45 12.15
CA SER A 222 11.19 -11.16 13.32
C SER A 222 10.87 -12.63 13.05
N LEU A 223 10.82 -13.42 14.13
CA LEU A 223 10.56 -14.86 14.06
C LEU A 223 9.17 -15.16 13.50
N ASP A 224 8.17 -14.33 13.77
CA ASP A 224 6.84 -14.47 13.19
C ASP A 224 6.85 -14.33 11.66
N LYS A 225 7.68 -13.42 11.11
CA LYS A 225 7.88 -13.30 9.66
C LYS A 225 8.59 -14.53 9.08
N THR A 226 9.55 -15.11 9.79
CA THR A 226 10.33 -16.26 9.30
C THR A 226 9.60 -17.59 9.50
N VAL A 227 8.86 -17.77 10.59
CA VAL A 227 8.05 -18.96 10.90
C VAL A 227 6.83 -19.05 10.01
N ALA A 228 6.18 -17.94 9.67
CA ALA A 228 5.12 -17.94 8.67
C ALA A 228 5.60 -18.46 7.30
N VAL A 229 6.88 -18.20 6.97
CA VAL A 229 7.54 -18.73 5.76
C VAL A 229 7.95 -20.19 5.93
N GLN A 230 8.49 -20.59 7.10
CA GLN A 230 8.97 -21.95 7.37
C GLN A 230 7.83 -22.98 7.56
N ASN A 231 6.75 -22.59 8.25
CA ASN A 231 5.60 -23.47 8.52
C ASN A 231 4.59 -23.49 7.38
N PHE A 232 4.91 -22.90 6.24
CA PHE A 232 4.04 -22.91 5.09
C PHE A 232 3.91 -24.35 4.55
N PRO A 233 2.72 -24.98 4.62
CA PRO A 233 2.57 -26.39 4.28
C PRO A 233 2.89 -26.63 2.80
N LYS A 234 3.67 -27.68 2.51
CA LYS A 234 3.93 -28.11 1.13
C LYS A 234 2.60 -28.53 0.47
N PRO A 235 2.18 -27.91 -0.66
CA PRO A 235 0.89 -28.20 -1.26
C PRO A 235 0.79 -29.67 -1.71
N LYS A 236 -0.28 -30.37 -1.31
CA LYS A 236 -0.50 -31.79 -1.64
C LYS A 236 -1.42 -32.06 -2.84
N SER A 237 -2.07 -31.04 -3.43
CA SER A 237 -2.96 -31.22 -4.59
C SER A 237 -3.39 -29.89 -5.23
N VAL A 238 -3.71 -29.93 -6.53
CA VAL A 238 -4.02 -28.79 -7.42
C VAL A 238 -5.42 -28.19 -7.21
N LYS A 239 -6.32 -28.82 -6.42
CA LYS A 239 -7.77 -28.51 -6.49
C LYS A 239 -8.55 -28.22 -5.20
N GLN A 240 -7.95 -27.70 -4.13
CA GLN A 240 -8.75 -27.10 -3.04
C GLN A 240 -8.29 -25.68 -2.72
N LYS A 241 -9.04 -24.71 -3.28
CA LYS A 241 -8.96 -23.28 -2.99
C LYS A 241 -9.93 -22.95 -1.86
N HIS A 242 -9.44 -22.47 -0.72
CA HIS A 242 -10.13 -21.48 0.12
C HIS A 242 -9.07 -20.49 0.63
N GLY A 243 -9.16 -19.21 0.21
CA GLY A 243 -8.29 -18.11 0.63
C GLY A 243 -7.08 -17.84 -0.28
N LYS A 244 -6.84 -16.55 -0.61
CA LYS A 244 -5.71 -16.06 -1.43
C LYS A 244 -4.38 -16.40 -0.74
N GLY A 245 -3.57 -17.26 -1.33
CA GLY A 245 -2.18 -17.51 -0.93
C GLY A 245 -1.24 -16.96 -2.00
N GLU A 246 -0.33 -16.07 -1.62
CA GLU A 246 0.78 -15.64 -2.48
C GLU A 246 1.77 -16.80 -2.63
N GLY A 247 2.01 -17.22 -3.88
CA GLY A 247 2.91 -18.34 -4.19
C GLY A 247 4.40 -17.99 -3.95
N PHE A 248 5.21 -19.04 -3.76
CA PHE A 248 6.67 -18.92 -3.63
C PHE A 248 7.30 -18.14 -4.78
N LEU A 249 8.14 -17.17 -4.43
CA LEU A 249 8.95 -16.36 -5.33
C LEU A 249 10.08 -17.23 -5.89
N ASN A 250 10.07 -17.51 -7.20
CA ASN A 250 11.32 -17.57 -7.95
C ASN A 250 11.58 -16.13 -8.41
N PRO A 251 12.29 -15.28 -7.65
CA PRO A 251 12.68 -13.99 -8.17
C PRO A 251 13.55 -14.26 -9.40
N ILE A 252 13.08 -13.85 -10.57
CA ILE A 252 13.92 -13.86 -11.77
C ILE A 252 15.10 -12.94 -11.42
N PRO A 253 16.36 -13.43 -11.48
CA PRO A 253 17.53 -12.62 -11.17
C PRO A 253 17.47 -11.35 -12.00
N LYS A 254 17.56 -10.20 -11.31
CA LYS A 254 17.58 -8.91 -11.99
C LYS A 254 19.00 -8.69 -12.45
N ASP A 255 19.23 -8.91 -13.74
CA ASP A 255 20.51 -8.58 -14.35
C ASP A 255 20.67 -7.05 -14.43
N ASN A 256 21.90 -6.58 -14.23
CA ASN A 256 22.22 -5.15 -14.22
C ASN A 256 22.55 -4.61 -15.63
N VAL A 257 22.01 -5.25 -16.66
CA VAL A 257 22.32 -4.96 -18.07
C VAL A 257 21.04 -4.45 -18.75
N PRO A 258 21.03 -3.22 -19.30
CA PRO A 258 19.92 -2.73 -20.11
C PRO A 258 19.54 -3.72 -21.22
N LEU A 259 18.24 -3.90 -21.45
CA LEU A 259 17.67 -4.72 -22.53
C LEU A 259 17.93 -6.22 -22.42
N ASN A 260 18.59 -6.69 -21.36
CA ASN A 260 18.82 -8.14 -21.19
C ASN A 260 17.52 -8.90 -20.92
N THR A 261 16.64 -8.32 -20.10
CA THR A 261 15.39 -8.93 -19.66
C THR A 261 14.24 -8.00 -19.95
N ASN A 262 13.34 -8.41 -20.85
CA ASN A 262 12.13 -7.66 -21.16
C ASN A 262 10.91 -8.32 -20.54
N HIS A 263 10.11 -7.50 -19.85
CA HIS A 263 8.77 -7.87 -19.43
C HIS A 263 7.78 -7.37 -20.49
N ILE A 264 6.89 -8.24 -20.98
CA ILE A 264 5.90 -7.85 -22.00
C ILE A 264 4.49 -8.33 -21.62
N ASP A 265 3.49 -7.58 -22.07
CA ASP A 265 2.07 -7.94 -21.94
C ASP A 265 1.17 -7.04 -22.80
N PHE A 266 -0.10 -7.39 -22.94
CA PHE A 266 -1.15 -6.56 -23.50
C PHE A 266 -2.06 -6.01 -22.39
N VAL A 267 -2.25 -4.69 -22.36
CA VAL A 267 -3.30 -4.07 -21.54
C VAL A 267 -4.55 -3.78 -22.37
N GLY A 268 -5.73 -4.13 -21.86
CA GLY A 268 -7.05 -3.89 -22.44
C GLY A 268 -8.16 -4.42 -21.52
N SER A 269 -9.47 -4.42 -21.83
CA SER A 269 -10.24 -3.94 -23.00
C SER A 269 -10.57 -2.45 -22.90
N LEU A 270 -9.70 -1.59 -23.43
CA LEU A 270 -9.93 -0.14 -23.42
C LEU A 270 -11.10 0.23 -24.35
N PRO A 271 -11.78 1.38 -24.12
CA PRO A 271 -12.80 1.89 -25.02
C PRO A 271 -12.30 1.89 -26.47
N SER A 272 -13.09 1.32 -27.37
CA SER A 272 -12.70 1.21 -28.78
C SER A 272 -12.48 2.59 -29.38
N THR A 273 -11.32 2.81 -29.98
CA THR A 273 -11.01 4.06 -30.67
C THR A 273 -11.67 4.13 -32.05
N ASN A 274 -11.65 5.31 -32.67
CA ASN A 274 -12.05 5.47 -34.08
C ASN A 274 -11.16 4.67 -35.06
N LYS A 275 -9.94 4.29 -34.66
CA LYS A 275 -9.05 3.38 -35.40
C LYS A 275 -9.23 1.90 -35.04
N ARG A 276 -10.22 1.59 -34.19
CA ARG A 276 -10.53 0.25 -33.65
C ARG A 276 -9.46 -0.33 -32.72
N TYR A 277 -8.52 0.50 -32.23
CA TYR A 277 -7.64 0.09 -31.14
C TYR A 277 -8.43 -0.16 -29.86
N ARG A 278 -8.10 -1.24 -29.16
CA ARG A 278 -8.71 -1.70 -27.91
C ARG A 278 -7.68 -2.17 -26.87
N HIS A 279 -6.44 -2.37 -27.31
CA HIS A 279 -5.36 -2.87 -26.48
C HIS A 279 -4.10 -2.02 -26.68
N ILE A 280 -3.16 -2.12 -25.75
CA ILE A 280 -1.80 -1.58 -25.87
C ILE A 280 -0.83 -2.71 -25.55
N PHE A 281 0.04 -3.04 -26.50
CA PHE A 281 1.19 -3.90 -26.23
C PHE A 281 2.23 -3.08 -25.47
N THR A 282 2.70 -3.64 -24.37
CA THR A 282 3.63 -2.98 -23.46
C THR A 282 4.90 -3.80 -23.35
N VAL A 283 6.04 -3.13 -23.49
CA VAL A 283 7.36 -3.68 -23.20
C VAL A 283 8.01 -2.84 -22.11
N VAL A 284 8.56 -3.47 -21.09
CA VAL A 284 9.30 -2.83 -19.99
C VAL A 284 10.65 -3.53 -19.83
N ASP A 285 11.73 -2.78 -20.01
CA ASP A 285 13.07 -3.26 -19.68
C ASP A 285 13.24 -3.42 -18.16
N ALA A 286 13.71 -4.59 -17.73
CA ALA A 286 13.79 -4.93 -16.31
C ALA A 286 14.85 -4.12 -15.56
N PHE A 287 15.90 -3.62 -16.21
CA PHE A 287 16.95 -2.86 -15.55
C PHE A 287 16.60 -1.36 -15.51
N THR A 288 16.56 -0.72 -16.68
CA THR A 288 16.37 0.73 -16.85
C THR A 288 14.95 1.21 -16.56
N LYS A 289 13.96 0.29 -16.61
CA LYS A 289 12.52 0.59 -16.61
C LYS A 289 12.03 1.29 -17.86
N PHE A 290 12.82 1.32 -18.94
CA PHE A 290 12.41 1.94 -20.19
C PHE A 290 11.20 1.21 -20.76
N THR A 291 10.24 1.99 -21.28
CA THR A 291 8.94 1.47 -21.71
C THR A 291 8.62 1.79 -23.16
N TRP A 292 7.92 0.85 -23.80
CA TRP A 292 7.30 1.03 -25.11
C TRP A 292 5.82 0.67 -25.03
N PHE A 293 4.99 1.50 -25.66
CA PHE A 293 3.55 1.34 -25.71
C PHE A 293 3.07 1.42 -27.16
N ASP A 294 2.49 0.33 -27.65
CA ASP A 294 1.99 0.24 -29.02
C ASP A 294 0.48 -0.08 -29.03
N PRO A 295 -0.40 0.81 -29.52
CA PRO A 295 -1.83 0.55 -29.63
C PRO A 295 -2.18 -0.53 -30.66
N PHE A 296 -3.07 -1.46 -30.28
CA PHE A 296 -3.47 -2.62 -31.09
C PHE A 296 -4.98 -2.87 -31.08
N LYS A 297 -5.46 -3.58 -32.12
CA LYS A 297 -6.87 -3.93 -32.28
C LYS A 297 -7.24 -5.18 -31.48
N SER A 298 -6.33 -6.13 -31.38
CA SER A 298 -6.53 -7.43 -30.71
C SER A 298 -5.20 -7.98 -30.21
N PRO A 299 -5.12 -8.65 -29.05
CA PRO A 299 -3.87 -9.21 -28.54
C PRO A 299 -3.51 -10.49 -29.30
N SER A 300 -2.80 -10.39 -30.42
CA SER A 300 -2.29 -11.54 -31.20
C SER A 300 -0.77 -11.68 -31.07
N ALA A 301 -0.24 -12.89 -31.25
CA ALA A 301 1.20 -13.10 -31.16
C ALA A 301 1.93 -12.49 -32.34
N GLN A 302 1.40 -12.60 -33.56
CA GLN A 302 1.97 -11.91 -34.72
C GLN A 302 2.15 -10.40 -34.50
N GLU A 303 1.15 -9.73 -33.91
CA GLU A 303 1.25 -8.29 -33.61
C GLU A 303 2.36 -7.98 -32.58
N ALA A 304 2.55 -8.84 -31.57
CA ALA A 304 3.65 -8.73 -30.62
C ALA A 304 5.01 -8.97 -31.29
N ILE A 305 5.13 -10.02 -32.11
CA ILE A 305 6.36 -10.40 -32.83
C ILE A 305 6.79 -9.27 -33.76
N ASP A 306 5.86 -8.67 -34.52
CA ASP A 306 6.18 -7.56 -35.44
C ASP A 306 6.82 -6.37 -34.70
N LYS A 307 6.39 -6.09 -33.47
CA LYS A 307 6.98 -5.04 -32.63
C LYS A 307 8.30 -5.42 -32.02
N LEU A 308 8.44 -6.66 -31.56
CA LEU A 308 9.72 -7.17 -31.05
C LEU A 308 10.78 -7.18 -32.17
N LYS A 309 10.42 -7.54 -33.40
CA LYS A 309 11.30 -7.43 -34.58
C LYS A 309 11.73 -5.99 -34.88
N LEU A 310 10.84 -5.02 -34.69
CA LEU A 310 11.21 -3.61 -34.84
C LEU A 310 12.18 -3.16 -33.73
N GLN A 311 12.03 -3.65 -32.51
CA GLN A 311 12.99 -3.38 -31.43
C GLN A 311 14.33 -4.07 -31.71
N GLN A 312 14.30 -5.30 -32.22
CA GLN A 312 15.46 -6.08 -32.60
C GLN A 312 16.35 -5.36 -33.62
N THR A 313 15.77 -4.68 -34.61
CA THR A 313 16.58 -3.95 -35.61
C THR A 313 17.33 -2.75 -35.02
N ILE A 314 16.87 -2.21 -33.90
CA ILE A 314 17.45 -1.03 -33.24
C ILE A 314 18.40 -1.45 -32.11
N PHE A 315 18.01 -2.45 -31.32
CA PHE A 315 18.63 -2.77 -30.04
C PHE A 315 19.16 -4.21 -29.94
N GLY A 316 18.84 -5.07 -30.91
CA GLY A 316 19.04 -6.52 -30.79
C GLY A 316 17.99 -7.21 -29.93
N ASN A 317 18.13 -8.53 -29.79
CA ASN A 317 17.21 -9.34 -28.99
C ASN A 317 17.59 -9.33 -27.50
N PRO A 318 16.60 -9.35 -26.59
CA PRO A 318 16.87 -9.60 -25.18
C PRO A 318 17.31 -11.06 -24.98
N SER A 319 18.12 -11.31 -23.95
CA SER A 319 18.47 -12.69 -23.56
C SER A 319 17.25 -13.46 -23.03
N ARG A 320 16.30 -12.75 -22.41
CA ARG A 320 15.08 -13.36 -21.88
C ARG A 320 13.86 -12.44 -22.00
N ILE A 321 12.71 -13.05 -22.25
CA ILE A 321 11.40 -12.39 -22.26
C ILE A 321 10.52 -13.04 -21.20
N ILE A 322 9.84 -12.20 -20.41
CA ILE A 322 8.91 -12.60 -19.36
C ILE A 322 7.50 -12.20 -19.77
N THR A 323 6.59 -13.18 -19.83
CA THR A 323 5.18 -12.98 -20.22
C THR A 323 4.23 -13.66 -19.26
N ASP A 324 2.96 -13.25 -19.29
CA ASP A 324 1.88 -14.06 -18.72
C ASP A 324 1.57 -15.30 -19.58
N THR A 325 0.59 -16.11 -19.15
CA THR A 325 0.06 -17.23 -19.94
C THR A 325 -1.06 -16.79 -20.88
N GLY A 326 -1.07 -15.52 -21.32
CA GLY A 326 -2.01 -15.00 -22.29
C GLY A 326 -1.90 -15.72 -23.63
N SER A 327 -3.02 -15.85 -24.34
CA SER A 327 -3.12 -16.67 -25.57
C SER A 327 -2.13 -16.26 -26.66
N ALA A 328 -1.77 -14.96 -26.73
CA ALA A 328 -0.74 -14.47 -27.63
C ALA A 328 0.63 -15.11 -27.31
N PHE A 329 1.05 -15.10 -26.05
CA PHE A 329 2.38 -15.57 -25.66
C PHE A 329 2.48 -17.09 -25.52
N THR A 330 1.36 -17.81 -25.42
CA THR A 330 1.33 -19.28 -25.48
C THR A 330 1.18 -19.83 -26.90
N ALA A 331 1.01 -18.97 -27.91
CA ALA A 331 0.85 -19.40 -29.28
C ALA A 331 2.14 -20.03 -29.83
N LYS A 332 2.00 -21.05 -30.68
CA LYS A 332 3.13 -21.75 -31.30
C LYS A 332 4.06 -20.80 -32.05
N GLU A 333 3.50 -19.83 -32.77
CA GLU A 333 4.26 -18.79 -33.48
C GLU A 333 5.18 -17.98 -32.57
N PHE A 334 4.75 -17.64 -31.35
CA PHE A 334 5.56 -16.90 -30.38
C PHE A 334 6.69 -17.75 -29.79
N GLU A 335 6.40 -19.02 -29.51
CA GLU A 335 7.39 -19.98 -29.03
C GLU A 335 8.45 -20.25 -30.11
N THR A 336 8.04 -20.39 -31.38
CA THR A 336 8.95 -20.51 -32.53
C THR A 336 9.84 -19.28 -32.67
N TYR A 337 9.27 -18.07 -32.63
CA TYR A 337 10.05 -16.83 -32.68
C TYR A 337 11.12 -16.77 -31.58
N CYS A 338 10.75 -17.03 -30.32
CA CYS A 338 11.71 -17.03 -29.22
C CYS A 338 12.82 -18.07 -29.42
N SER A 339 12.49 -19.26 -29.92
CA SER A 339 13.47 -20.32 -30.17
C SER A 339 14.44 -19.97 -31.29
N GLU A 340 13.95 -19.41 -32.40
CA GLU A 340 14.78 -19.04 -33.57
C GLU A 340 15.73 -17.88 -33.25
N GLU A 341 15.27 -16.94 -32.43
CA GLU A 341 16.02 -15.74 -32.06
C GLU A 341 16.92 -15.91 -30.81
N GLY A 342 16.96 -17.13 -30.25
CA GLY A 342 17.79 -17.44 -29.07
C GLY A 342 17.31 -16.78 -27.77
N ILE A 343 16.02 -16.46 -27.68
CA ILE A 343 15.41 -15.76 -26.54
C ILE A 343 14.87 -16.78 -25.53
N GLN A 344 15.31 -16.68 -24.28
CA GLN A 344 14.73 -17.48 -23.20
C GLN A 344 13.33 -16.96 -22.82
N HIS A 345 12.29 -17.68 -23.21
CA HIS A 345 10.90 -17.33 -22.86
C HIS A 345 10.49 -17.89 -21.49
N LEU A 346 10.28 -16.99 -20.53
CA LEU A 346 9.84 -17.31 -19.17
C LEU A 346 8.35 -16.97 -18.99
N LYS A 347 7.51 -18.01 -19.06
CA LYS A 347 6.05 -17.91 -18.84
C LYS A 347 5.72 -17.89 -17.35
N ILE A 348 5.04 -16.86 -16.88
CA ILE A 348 4.61 -16.77 -15.47
C ILE A 348 3.24 -17.44 -15.28
N THR A 349 3.14 -18.43 -14.40
CA THR A 349 1.87 -19.16 -14.18
C THR A 349 0.77 -18.23 -13.67
N THR A 350 -0.43 -18.31 -14.27
CA THR A 350 -1.65 -17.61 -13.78
C THR A 350 -1.87 -17.85 -12.29
N GLY A 351 -1.89 -16.77 -11.50
CA GLY A 351 -2.12 -16.81 -10.06
C GLY A 351 -0.88 -16.57 -9.17
N ILE A 352 0.28 -16.23 -9.74
CA ILE A 352 1.46 -15.76 -8.98
C ILE A 352 1.59 -14.24 -9.15
N PRO A 353 1.26 -13.40 -8.13
CA PRO A 353 1.11 -11.94 -8.26
C PRO A 353 2.40 -11.13 -8.56
N ARG A 354 3.52 -11.77 -8.92
CA ARG A 354 4.82 -11.08 -9.05
C ARG A 354 5.72 -11.53 -10.19
N GLY A 355 5.32 -12.48 -11.04
CA GLY A 355 6.16 -12.91 -12.16
C GLY A 355 6.42 -11.80 -13.19
N ASN A 356 5.37 -11.03 -13.53
CA ASN A 356 5.41 -9.91 -14.48
C ASN A 356 5.16 -8.57 -13.79
N GLY A 357 5.56 -8.45 -12.51
CA GLY A 357 5.19 -7.31 -11.67
C GLY A 357 5.78 -5.96 -12.08
N GLN A 358 6.72 -5.90 -13.04
CA GLN A 358 7.13 -4.62 -13.64
C GLN A 358 6.04 -4.09 -14.58
N ILE A 359 5.46 -4.96 -15.40
CA ILE A 359 4.40 -4.61 -16.33
C ILE A 359 3.11 -4.30 -15.61
N GLU A 360 2.71 -5.10 -14.62
CA GLU A 360 1.49 -4.83 -13.85
C GLU A 360 1.53 -3.44 -13.18
N ARG A 361 2.68 -3.07 -12.60
CA ARG A 361 2.88 -1.74 -12.03
C ARG A 361 2.83 -0.65 -13.09
N MET A 362 3.38 -0.91 -14.28
CA MET A 362 3.30 0.03 -15.39
C MET A 362 1.85 0.23 -15.87
N HIS A 363 1.06 -0.84 -15.98
CA HIS A 363 -0.35 -0.76 -16.38
C HIS A 363 -1.21 0.00 -15.36
N ARG A 364 -0.93 -0.16 -14.05
CA ARG A 364 -1.61 0.60 -12.99
C ARG A 364 -1.38 2.11 -13.10
N ILE A 365 -0.30 2.55 -13.75
CA ILE A 365 -0.02 3.97 -14.03
C ILE A 365 -0.60 4.36 -15.39
N LEU A 366 -0.40 3.52 -16.41
CA LEU A 366 -0.77 3.80 -17.79
C LEU A 366 -2.28 3.95 -17.97
N ILE A 367 -3.10 3.08 -17.35
CA ILE A 367 -4.56 3.09 -17.54
C ILE A 367 -5.17 4.39 -16.99
N PRO A 368 -4.97 4.79 -15.72
CA PRO A 368 -5.58 5.99 -15.18
C PRO A 368 -5.14 7.26 -15.90
N VAL A 369 -3.84 7.37 -16.24
CA VAL A 369 -3.29 8.53 -16.97
C VAL A 369 -3.96 8.66 -18.34
N LEU A 370 -4.08 7.56 -19.09
CA LEU A 370 -4.77 7.59 -20.37
C LEU A 370 -6.27 7.88 -20.22
N SER A 371 -6.92 7.33 -19.20
CA SER A 371 -8.34 7.61 -18.92
C SER A 371 -8.57 9.09 -18.61
N GLN A 372 -7.69 9.73 -17.84
CA GLN A 372 -7.79 11.15 -17.51
C GLN A 372 -7.50 12.04 -18.72
N LEU A 373 -6.42 11.76 -19.46
CA LEU A 373 -6.06 12.55 -20.66
C LEU A 373 -7.08 12.41 -21.80
N SER A 374 -7.83 11.31 -21.84
CA SER A 374 -8.83 11.05 -22.87
C SER A 374 -10.28 11.23 -22.38
N HIS A 375 -10.48 11.80 -21.18
CA HIS A 375 -11.81 12.01 -20.59
C HIS A 375 -12.80 12.65 -21.57
N ASP A 376 -12.39 13.74 -22.23
CA ASP A 376 -13.25 14.49 -23.16
C ASP A 376 -13.40 13.80 -24.53
N ASN A 377 -12.47 12.91 -24.90
CA ASN A 377 -12.47 12.21 -26.17
C ASN A 377 -11.99 10.75 -26.02
N PRO A 378 -12.80 9.85 -25.42
CA PRO A 378 -12.38 8.48 -25.12
C PRO A 378 -12.02 7.67 -26.38
N THR A 379 -12.58 8.01 -27.54
CA THR A 379 -12.28 7.33 -28.82
C THR A 379 -10.93 7.72 -29.42
N LYS A 380 -10.18 8.64 -28.79
CA LYS A 380 -8.89 9.17 -29.28
C LYS A 380 -7.73 8.94 -28.31
N TRP A 381 -7.88 8.08 -27.29
CA TRP A 381 -6.83 7.82 -26.29
C TRP A 381 -5.48 7.45 -26.92
N PHE A 382 -5.47 6.76 -28.07
CA PHE A 382 -4.24 6.37 -28.78
C PHE A 382 -3.35 7.55 -29.20
N LYS A 383 -3.91 8.77 -29.30
CA LYS A 383 -3.13 9.97 -29.60
C LYS A 383 -2.24 10.41 -28.45
N HIS A 384 -2.59 10.07 -27.21
CA HIS A 384 -1.86 10.45 -26.01
C HIS A 384 -0.74 9.45 -25.68
N VAL A 385 -0.78 8.23 -26.24
CA VAL A 385 0.18 7.15 -25.95
C VAL A 385 1.64 7.58 -26.19
N PRO A 386 2.01 8.21 -27.32
CA PRO A 386 3.39 8.65 -27.52
C PRO A 386 3.86 9.68 -26.49
N THR A 387 2.97 10.60 -26.09
CA THR A 387 3.26 11.61 -25.07
C THR A 387 3.45 10.95 -23.70
N VAL A 388 2.56 10.04 -23.31
CA VAL A 388 2.66 9.32 -22.03
C VAL A 388 3.94 8.48 -21.98
N GLN A 389 4.27 7.74 -23.06
CA GLN A 389 5.52 6.99 -23.16
C GLN A 389 6.74 7.91 -22.97
N ARG A 390 6.77 9.04 -23.68
CA ARG A 390 7.86 10.01 -23.57
C ARG A 390 8.03 10.50 -22.14
N VAL A 391 6.93 10.91 -21.49
CA VAL A 391 6.98 11.46 -20.13
C VAL A 391 7.38 10.40 -19.11
N ILE A 392 6.89 9.16 -19.23
CA ILE A 392 7.31 8.04 -18.36
C ILE A 392 8.81 7.78 -18.51
N ASN A 393 9.33 7.76 -19.74
CA ASN A 393 10.74 7.52 -19.99
C ASN A 393 11.65 8.69 -19.60
N SER A 394 11.13 9.92 -19.52
CA SER A 394 11.87 11.11 -19.05
C SER A 394 11.64 11.45 -17.58
N SER A 395 10.75 10.73 -16.87
CA SER A 395 10.47 10.93 -15.46
C SER A 395 11.40 10.09 -14.59
N THR A 396 11.84 10.63 -13.46
CA THR A 396 12.75 9.93 -12.55
C THR A 396 12.06 8.70 -11.94
N SER A 397 12.64 7.52 -12.15
CA SER A 397 12.16 6.29 -11.53
C SER A 397 12.64 6.22 -10.07
N ARG A 398 11.73 6.01 -9.13
CA ARG A 398 12.09 5.87 -7.70
C ARG A 398 13.03 4.70 -7.43
N SER A 399 12.88 3.62 -8.20
CA SER A 399 13.66 2.39 -8.02
C SER A 399 15.11 2.53 -8.45
N THR A 400 15.39 3.42 -9.40
CA THR A 400 16.74 3.59 -9.95
C THR A 400 17.34 4.96 -9.64
N LYS A 401 16.54 5.95 -9.20
CA LYS A 401 16.92 7.35 -8.98
C LYS A 401 17.29 8.13 -10.25
N TYR A 402 17.26 7.48 -11.41
CA TYR A 402 17.51 8.07 -12.72
C TYR A 402 16.26 7.97 -13.60
N THR A 403 16.22 8.75 -14.69
CA THR A 403 15.17 8.57 -15.69
C THR A 403 15.43 7.28 -16.49
N PRO A 404 14.40 6.54 -16.93
CA PRO A 404 14.61 5.37 -17.77
C PRO A 404 15.42 5.66 -19.02
N PHE A 405 15.20 6.83 -19.64
CA PHE A 405 15.95 7.27 -20.81
C PHE A 405 17.43 7.51 -20.48
N GLU A 406 17.75 8.13 -19.35
CA GLU A 406 19.14 8.37 -18.93
C GLU A 406 19.90 7.07 -18.66
N LEU A 407 19.24 6.06 -18.10
CA LEU A 407 19.84 4.74 -17.90
C LEU A 407 20.02 3.96 -19.21
N MET A 408 19.12 4.15 -20.16
CA MET A 408 19.17 3.48 -21.47
C MET A 408 20.19 4.14 -22.41
N MET A 409 20.24 5.47 -22.43
CA MET A 409 20.97 6.26 -23.43
C MET A 409 22.22 6.95 -22.88
N GLY A 410 22.44 6.93 -21.56
CA GLY A 410 23.55 7.62 -20.89
C GLY A 410 23.45 9.16 -20.90
N THR A 411 22.33 9.72 -21.37
CA THR A 411 22.10 11.17 -21.46
C THR A 411 20.66 11.51 -21.09
N LYS A 412 20.40 12.76 -20.68
CA LYS A 412 19.04 13.21 -20.39
C LYS A 412 18.26 13.47 -21.68
N MET A 413 16.98 13.09 -21.68
CA MET A 413 16.08 13.36 -22.80
C MET A 413 15.90 14.87 -22.94
N LYS A 414 16.19 15.43 -24.12
CA LYS A 414 15.91 16.83 -24.45
C LYS A 414 14.50 16.94 -25.03
N ASN A 415 13.56 17.43 -24.23
CA ASN A 415 12.19 17.66 -24.67
C ASN A 415 11.64 18.97 -24.05
N LYS A 416 10.55 19.48 -24.61
CA LYS A 416 9.77 20.56 -23.95
C LYS A 416 8.99 19.92 -22.80
N GLU A 417 8.97 20.58 -21.64
CA GLU A 417 8.21 20.09 -20.48
C GLU A 417 6.71 20.01 -20.81
N ASP A 418 6.13 18.85 -20.54
CA ASP A 418 4.70 18.59 -20.71
C ASP A 418 4.02 18.64 -19.34
N ILE A 419 3.81 19.86 -18.84
CA ILE A 419 3.39 20.15 -17.46
C ILE A 419 2.11 19.37 -17.10
N MET A 420 1.13 19.33 -18.01
CA MET A 420 -0.15 18.66 -17.78
C MET A 420 0.03 17.14 -17.57
N VAL A 421 0.78 16.47 -18.43
CA VAL A 421 0.99 15.01 -18.31
C VAL A 421 1.88 14.69 -17.11
N ASN A 422 2.85 15.54 -16.78
CA ASN A 422 3.68 15.40 -15.57
C ASN A 422 2.85 15.50 -14.28
N VAL A 423 1.92 16.46 -14.19
CA VAL A 423 1.03 16.60 -13.04
C VAL A 423 0.15 15.36 -12.87
N VAL A 424 -0.50 14.92 -13.95
CA VAL A 424 -1.36 13.72 -13.95
C VAL A 424 -0.56 12.45 -13.56
N LEU A 425 0.62 12.26 -14.13
CA LEU A 425 1.48 11.13 -13.78
C LEU A 425 1.90 11.18 -12.30
N HIS A 426 2.29 12.36 -11.81
CA HIS A 426 2.71 12.52 -10.42
C HIS A 426 1.55 12.22 -9.44
N GLU A 427 0.34 12.69 -9.74
CA GLU A 427 -0.86 12.38 -8.97
C GLU A 427 -1.15 10.88 -8.93
N GLU A 428 -1.04 10.17 -10.06
CA GLU A 428 -1.25 8.73 -10.12
C GLU A 428 -0.16 7.91 -9.41
N TYR A 429 1.10 8.35 -9.50
CA TYR A 429 2.18 7.76 -8.70
C TYR A 429 1.91 7.89 -7.19
N LEU A 430 1.37 9.04 -6.75
CA LEU A 430 0.98 9.26 -5.35
C LEU A 430 -0.23 8.40 -4.96
N ASN A 431 -1.25 8.29 -5.82
CA ASN A 431 -2.43 7.45 -5.57
C ASN A 431 -2.07 5.96 -5.43
N HIS A 432 -1.16 5.46 -6.27
CA HIS A 432 -0.68 4.07 -6.19
C HIS A 432 0.05 3.78 -4.87
N LEU A 433 0.84 4.73 -4.36
CA LEU A 433 1.53 4.62 -3.07
C LEU A 433 0.56 4.53 -1.88
N MET A 434 -0.60 5.17 -1.99
CA MET A 434 -1.65 5.09 -0.98
C MET A 434 -2.38 3.74 -1.02
N HIS A 435 -2.66 3.21 -2.22
CA HIS A 435 -3.38 1.94 -2.37
C HIS A 435 -2.57 0.68 -2.02
N GLU A 436 -1.26 0.62 -2.31
CA GLU A 436 -0.42 -0.52 -1.89
C GLU A 436 -0.24 -0.63 -0.37
N ARG A 437 -0.53 0.44 0.37
CA ARG A 437 -0.56 0.48 1.84
C ARG A 437 -1.86 -0.11 2.39
N ASP A 438 -2.99 0.20 1.76
CA ASP A 438 -4.32 -0.23 2.22
C ASP A 438 -4.58 -1.74 2.02
N GLU A 439 -3.96 -2.39 1.02
CA GLU A 439 -4.07 -3.84 0.82
C GLU A 439 -3.20 -4.69 1.77
N ARG A 440 -2.30 -4.05 2.53
CA ARG A 440 -1.41 -4.73 3.50
C ARG A 440 -1.83 -4.55 4.96
N CYS A 441 -2.99 -3.92 5.21
CA CYS A 441 -3.58 -3.72 6.53
C CYS A 441 -4.69 -4.72 6.84
#